data_AF-A0A1V1WVN3-F1
#
_entry.id   AF-A0A1V1WVN3-F1
#
_cell.length_a   1.000
_cell.length_b   1.000
_cell.length_c   1.000
_cell.angle_alpha   90.00
_cell.angle_beta   90.00
_cell.angle_gamma   90.00
#
_symmetry.space_group_name_H-M   'P 1'
#
loop_
_entity.id
_entity.type
_entity.pdbx_description
1 polymer ?
#
loop_
_entity_poly.entity_id
_entity_poly.type
_entity_poly.pdbx_seq_one_letter_code
_entity_poly.pdbx_strand_id
1 'polypeptide(L)'
;MIPRIAPITMVLSGLATVLITFYGAVNYISPFYDHTYIFAWYGLIVFLDGLLWWRWDESLIFKKPREFITLLFWSAVFWFFFEIWNLHLKNWYFVGAPHEGLWSHIEAYIDFATVLPGMFLVYRLLSRLKIPGNILTKGLPGKKMIKVSVFIGVVMLLLPMAYPDYFYPFVWGAFIFLLEPLCATYKAPSLLKDLENGKWSRIVRLLLAGLLSGGYWELCNFWSMEKWIYTVPFFSQGKLFEMPYLGFLGFPLFCVECFVMINAVYLLRGGKHWDEGLAKPIKTTLRLRTLYLVMIPIGLFIAEWSYQQMQYHTVDSHAESLEQILKDISPWEAATLSRKGWRYGEQVLENWQEAKASISTPFRSPFRQRLELAGLLHMGSANARLLESIGIHSRKELTRHEPDELFLSLNRANEELRLRRSPLMKRRIIAWIAGAKRRSALY
;
A
#
# COMPACT_ATOMS: atom_id res chain seq x y z
N MET A 1 32.77 -23.36 -4.06
CA MET A 1 32.16 -22.76 -2.86
C MET A 1 31.91 -21.29 -3.16
N ILE A 2 30.67 -20.88 -3.45
CA ILE A 2 30.34 -19.45 -3.30
C ILE A 2 30.54 -19.17 -1.81
N PRO A 3 31.41 -18.22 -1.42
CA PRO A 3 31.63 -17.96 -0.01
C PRO A 3 30.29 -17.62 0.64
N ARG A 4 29.92 -18.32 1.72
CA ARG A 4 28.70 -18.09 2.52
C ARG A 4 28.56 -16.64 3.02
N ILE A 5 29.58 -15.82 2.82
CA ILE A 5 29.64 -14.40 3.12
C ILE A 5 28.53 -13.63 2.39
N ALA A 6 28.37 -13.80 1.08
CA ALA A 6 27.40 -13.01 0.30
C ALA A 6 25.94 -13.12 0.81
N PRO A 7 25.37 -14.33 1.01
CA PRO A 7 24.00 -14.44 1.54
C PRO A 7 23.89 -13.95 2.99
N ILE A 8 24.90 -14.15 3.83
CA ILE A 8 24.90 -13.64 5.20
C ILE A 8 24.92 -12.10 5.20
N THR A 9 25.73 -11.48 4.35
CA THR A 9 25.77 -10.02 4.19
C THR A 9 24.42 -9.47 3.78
N MET A 10 23.70 -10.13 2.86
CA MET A 10 22.32 -9.72 2.50
C MET A 10 21.35 -9.83 3.67
N VAL A 11 21.40 -10.92 4.45
CA VAL A 11 20.56 -11.06 5.65
C VAL A 11 20.82 -9.90 6.61
N LEU A 12 22.08 -9.63 6.92
CA LEU A 12 22.46 -8.59 7.86
C LEU A 12 22.13 -7.19 7.34
N SER A 13 22.41 -6.90 6.07
CA SER A 13 22.12 -5.60 5.48
C SER A 13 20.62 -5.35 5.35
N GLY A 14 19.84 -6.32 4.88
CA GLY A 14 18.38 -6.20 4.78
C GLY A 14 17.74 -5.99 6.15
N LEU A 15 18.16 -6.76 7.16
CA LEU A 15 17.67 -6.59 8.54
C LEU A 15 18.07 -5.23 9.12
N ALA A 16 19.32 -4.80 8.93
CA ALA A 16 19.78 -3.48 9.37
C ALA A 16 18.99 -2.36 8.69
N THR A 17 18.71 -2.45 7.39
CA THR A 17 17.88 -1.48 6.68
C THR A 17 16.49 -1.40 7.29
N VAL A 18 15.82 -2.53 7.56
CA VAL A 18 14.49 -2.52 8.19
C VAL A 18 14.55 -1.86 9.58
N LEU A 19 15.51 -2.24 10.42
CA LEU A 19 15.65 -1.70 11.78
C LEU A 19 15.95 -0.20 11.79
N ILE A 20 16.89 0.25 10.95
CA ILE A 20 17.23 1.67 10.82
C ILE A 20 16.05 2.45 10.26
N THR A 21 15.28 1.86 9.34
CA THR A 21 14.09 2.51 8.77
C THR A 21 13.03 2.76 9.82
N PHE A 22 12.67 1.74 10.62
CA PHE A 22 11.70 1.94 11.69
C PHE A 22 12.22 2.85 12.81
N TYR A 23 13.51 2.76 13.15
CA TYR A 23 14.13 3.70 14.08
C TYR A 23 14.02 5.14 13.56
N GLY A 24 14.34 5.36 12.29
CA GLY A 24 14.26 6.66 11.66
C GLY A 24 12.83 7.17 11.53
N ALA A 25 11.87 6.30 11.20
CA ALA A 25 10.45 6.66 11.11
C ALA A 25 9.88 7.09 12.46
N VAL A 26 10.17 6.35 13.54
CA VAL A 26 9.73 6.68 14.91
C VAL A 26 10.36 7.98 15.43
N ASN A 27 11.59 8.30 15.00
CA ASN A 27 12.33 9.48 15.45
C ASN A 27 12.33 10.63 14.44
N TYR A 28 11.48 10.59 13.42
CA TYR A 28 11.37 11.63 12.38
C TYR A 28 12.71 11.95 11.69
N ILE A 29 13.51 10.92 11.37
CA ILE A 29 14.84 11.05 10.75
C ILE A 29 14.72 10.82 9.24
N SER A 30 14.98 11.87 8.46
CA SER A 30 15.15 11.80 7.01
C SER A 30 16.43 11.02 6.64
N PRO A 31 16.44 10.18 5.57
CA PRO A 31 15.36 9.95 4.60
C PRO A 31 14.38 8.83 5.02
N PHE A 32 14.57 8.20 6.18
CA PHE A 32 13.80 7.01 6.57
C PHE A 32 12.35 7.32 6.92
N TYR A 33 12.06 8.47 7.54
CA TYR A 33 10.69 8.91 7.80
C TYR A 33 9.97 9.36 6.52
N ASP A 34 10.68 10.07 5.64
CA ASP A 34 10.12 10.59 4.39
C ASP A 34 9.80 9.46 3.40
N HIS A 35 10.67 8.44 3.31
CA HIS A 35 10.61 7.36 2.32
C HIS A 35 10.55 5.98 2.98
N THR A 36 9.78 5.86 4.08
CA THR A 36 9.70 4.64 4.91
C THR A 36 9.38 3.41 4.08
N TYR A 37 8.45 3.52 3.13
CA TYR A 37 7.96 2.38 2.36
C TYR A 37 9.06 1.72 1.53
N ILE A 38 9.82 2.51 0.75
CA ILE A 38 10.97 2.02 -0.05
C ILE A 38 11.94 1.23 0.84
N PHE A 39 12.45 1.88 1.89
CA PHE A 39 13.52 1.27 2.68
C PHE A 39 13.04 0.05 3.46
N ALA A 40 11.83 0.08 4.01
CA ALA A 40 11.25 -1.04 4.74
C ALA A 40 11.06 -2.25 3.82
N TRP A 41 10.37 -2.09 2.70
CA TRP A 41 10.07 -3.21 1.80
C TRP A 41 11.28 -3.77 1.08
N TYR A 42 12.18 -2.93 0.57
CA TYR A 42 13.42 -3.43 -0.04
C TYR A 42 14.35 -4.06 1.01
N GLY A 43 14.39 -3.52 2.23
CA GLY A 43 15.08 -4.15 3.36
C GLY A 43 14.53 -5.55 3.65
N LEU A 44 13.21 -5.70 3.70
CA LEU A 44 12.55 -7.00 3.89
C LEU A 44 12.84 -7.97 2.72
N ILE A 45 12.75 -7.51 1.48
CA ILE A 45 13.04 -8.32 0.29
C ILE A 45 14.48 -8.84 0.34
N VAL A 46 15.46 -7.98 0.61
CA VAL A 46 16.88 -8.35 0.70
C VAL A 46 17.12 -9.31 1.87
N PHE A 47 16.49 -9.07 3.02
CA PHE A 47 16.56 -9.96 4.19
C PHE A 47 16.01 -11.35 3.88
N LEU A 48 14.80 -11.44 3.33
CA LEU A 48 14.15 -12.72 3.04
C LEU A 48 14.86 -13.49 1.92
N ASP A 49 15.29 -12.79 0.85
CA ASP A 49 16.05 -13.41 -0.24
C ASP A 49 17.42 -13.91 0.24
N GLY A 50 18.12 -13.10 1.04
CA GLY A 50 19.38 -13.50 1.67
C GLY A 50 19.22 -14.71 2.59
N LEU A 51 18.13 -14.77 3.37
CA LEU A 51 17.85 -15.89 4.27
C LEU A 51 17.56 -17.17 3.49
N LEU A 52 16.77 -17.07 2.43
CA LEU A 52 16.49 -18.18 1.53
C LEU A 52 17.77 -18.68 0.84
N TRP A 53 18.65 -17.76 0.44
CA TRP A 53 19.91 -18.10 -0.21
C TRP A 53 20.86 -18.78 0.77
N TRP A 54 20.96 -18.25 1.98
CA TRP A 54 21.84 -18.79 3.01
C TRP A 54 21.45 -20.21 3.42
N ARG A 55 20.15 -20.48 3.57
CA ARG A 55 19.65 -21.74 4.16
C ARG A 55 19.31 -22.81 3.13
N TRP A 56 18.82 -22.44 1.96
CA TRP A 56 18.33 -23.38 0.94
C TRP A 56 18.96 -23.17 -0.44
N ASP A 57 19.97 -22.30 -0.54
CA ASP A 57 20.65 -21.98 -1.79
C ASP A 57 19.69 -21.44 -2.88
N GLU A 58 18.67 -20.69 -2.47
CA GLU A 58 17.69 -20.04 -3.35
C GLU A 58 17.76 -18.54 -3.25
N SER A 59 17.98 -17.85 -4.37
CA SER A 59 17.91 -16.39 -4.44
C SER A 59 17.19 -15.96 -5.70
N LEU A 60 16.15 -15.16 -5.53
CA LEU A 60 15.44 -14.49 -6.59
C LEU A 60 16.30 -13.39 -7.21
N ILE A 61 17.03 -12.61 -6.39
CA ILE A 61 17.83 -11.48 -6.86
C ILE A 61 19.04 -11.96 -7.68
N PHE A 62 19.83 -12.89 -7.14
CA PHE A 62 21.11 -13.29 -7.73
C PHE A 62 21.03 -14.49 -8.66
N LYS A 63 20.16 -15.48 -8.37
CA LYS A 63 20.04 -16.67 -9.23
C LYS A 63 18.96 -16.52 -10.30
N LYS A 64 17.99 -15.63 -10.09
CA LYS A 64 16.88 -15.39 -11.04
C LYS A 64 16.59 -13.91 -11.31
N PRO A 65 17.61 -13.08 -11.62
CA PRO A 65 17.44 -11.62 -11.76
C PRO A 65 16.37 -11.23 -12.79
N ARG A 66 16.24 -12.00 -13.88
CA ARG A 66 15.21 -11.75 -14.91
C ARG A 66 13.79 -11.94 -14.36
N GLU A 67 13.60 -12.91 -13.46
CA GLU A 67 12.31 -13.16 -12.84
C GLU A 67 12.03 -12.19 -11.71
N PHE A 68 13.06 -11.76 -10.98
CA PHE A 68 12.96 -10.65 -10.04
C PHE A 68 12.50 -9.36 -10.74
N ILE A 69 13.15 -8.96 -11.84
CA ILE A 69 12.77 -7.78 -12.63
C ILE A 69 11.35 -7.91 -13.20
N THR A 70 10.95 -9.12 -13.60
CA THR A 70 9.58 -9.36 -14.06
C THR A 70 8.57 -9.14 -12.94
N LEU A 71 8.87 -9.63 -11.74
CA LEU A 71 8.01 -9.42 -10.58
C LEU A 71 7.93 -7.95 -10.20
N LEU A 72 9.06 -7.23 -10.18
CA LEU A 72 9.08 -5.77 -9.93
C LEU A 72 8.19 -5.03 -10.93
N PHE A 73 8.39 -5.28 -12.24
CA PHE A 73 7.63 -4.62 -13.30
C PHE A 73 6.12 -4.89 -13.20
N TRP A 74 5.73 -6.16 -13.11
CA TRP A 74 4.31 -6.51 -13.07
C TRP A 74 3.67 -6.18 -11.73
N SER A 75 4.44 -6.08 -10.64
CA SER A 75 3.95 -5.61 -9.35
C SER A 75 3.47 -4.17 -9.45
N ALA A 76 4.28 -3.27 -10.01
CA ALA A 76 3.88 -1.88 -10.21
C ALA A 76 2.65 -1.78 -11.14
N VAL A 77 2.68 -2.45 -12.29
CA VAL A 77 1.56 -2.45 -13.24
C VAL A 77 0.26 -2.98 -12.62
N PHE A 78 0.32 -4.07 -11.86
CA PHE A 78 -0.85 -4.63 -11.19
C PHE A 78 -1.37 -3.69 -10.11
N TRP A 79 -0.51 -3.06 -9.32
CA TRP A 79 -0.96 -2.12 -8.31
C TRP A 79 -1.67 -0.91 -8.93
N PHE A 80 -1.09 -0.31 -9.98
CA PHE A 80 -1.76 0.76 -10.71
C PHE A 80 -3.10 0.30 -11.29
N PHE A 81 -3.23 -0.94 -11.76
CA PHE A 81 -4.52 -1.48 -12.15
C PHE A 81 -5.55 -1.48 -11.00
N PHE A 82 -5.15 -1.77 -9.76
CA PHE A 82 -6.04 -1.66 -8.59
C PHE A 82 -6.32 -0.21 -8.18
N GLU A 83 -5.41 0.73 -8.41
CA GLU A 83 -5.68 2.16 -8.23
C GLU A 83 -6.80 2.66 -9.16
N ILE A 84 -6.90 2.13 -10.38
CA ILE A 84 -8.03 2.44 -11.29
C ILE A 84 -9.36 2.03 -10.67
N TRP A 85 -9.43 0.86 -10.03
CA TRP A 85 -10.63 0.46 -9.28
C TRP A 85 -10.90 1.43 -8.13
N ASN A 86 -9.86 1.86 -7.42
CA ASN A 86 -9.99 2.79 -6.31
C ASN A 86 -10.54 4.16 -6.74
N LEU A 87 -10.29 4.63 -7.97
CA LEU A 87 -10.90 5.86 -8.48
C LEU A 87 -12.44 5.82 -8.41
N HIS A 88 -13.03 4.64 -8.66
CA HIS A 88 -14.47 4.41 -8.56
C HIS A 88 -14.91 4.09 -7.12
N LEU A 89 -14.21 3.15 -6.47
CA LEU A 89 -14.59 2.64 -5.14
C LEU A 89 -14.39 3.66 -4.02
N LYS A 90 -13.34 4.49 -4.14
CA LYS A 90 -12.92 5.49 -3.15
C LYS A 90 -12.74 4.85 -1.78
N ASN A 91 -11.98 3.74 -1.75
CA ASN A 91 -11.75 2.94 -0.56
C ASN A 91 -10.53 3.41 0.24
N TRP A 92 -9.55 4.04 -0.42
CA TRP A 92 -8.41 4.68 0.23
C TRP A 92 -8.01 5.97 -0.48
N TYR A 93 -7.24 6.80 0.21
CA TYR A 93 -6.64 8.02 -0.31
C TYR A 93 -5.27 8.23 0.32
N PHE A 94 -4.35 8.89 -0.40
CA PHE A 94 -2.99 9.15 0.08
C PHE A 94 -2.91 10.52 0.79
N VAL A 95 -2.09 10.59 1.82
CA VAL A 95 -1.80 11.80 2.61
C VAL A 95 -0.29 11.89 2.84
N GLY A 96 0.24 13.11 2.98
CA GLY A 96 1.67 13.31 3.17
C GLY A 96 2.51 12.86 1.97
N ALA A 97 1.91 12.77 0.77
CA ALA A 97 2.61 12.33 -0.43
C ALA A 97 3.68 13.35 -0.85
N PRO A 98 4.81 12.92 -1.43
CA PRO A 98 5.78 13.86 -2.00
C PRO A 98 5.14 14.84 -2.98
N HIS A 99 5.67 16.06 -3.08
CA HIS A 99 5.16 17.04 -4.04
C HIS A 99 5.30 16.55 -5.50
N GLU A 100 4.43 17.06 -6.38
CA GLU A 100 4.43 16.76 -7.82
C GLU A 100 5.84 16.94 -8.42
N GLY A 101 6.36 15.93 -9.12
CA GLY A 101 7.69 15.98 -9.73
C GLY A 101 8.17 14.63 -10.25
N LEU A 102 9.36 14.63 -10.88
CA LEU A 102 9.95 13.40 -11.43
C LEU A 102 10.28 12.38 -10.33
N TRP A 103 10.74 12.84 -9.17
CA TRP A 103 11.08 11.93 -8.07
C TRP A 103 9.85 11.23 -7.50
N SER A 104 8.75 11.95 -7.25
CA SER A 104 7.51 11.35 -6.74
C SER A 104 6.87 10.38 -7.73
N HIS A 105 7.07 10.61 -9.03
CA HIS A 105 6.72 9.64 -10.07
C HIS A 105 7.57 8.37 -9.97
N ILE A 106 8.90 8.49 -9.94
CA ILE A 106 9.81 7.34 -9.85
C ILE A 106 9.57 6.55 -8.55
N GLU A 107 9.42 7.24 -7.43
CA GLU A 107 9.19 6.66 -6.12
C GLU A 107 7.92 5.80 -6.09
N ALA A 108 6.79 6.28 -6.63
CA ALA A 108 5.56 5.50 -6.71
C ALA A 108 5.73 4.16 -7.46
N TYR A 109 6.49 4.16 -8.56
CA TYR A 109 6.80 2.92 -9.29
C TYR A 109 7.72 1.99 -8.49
N ILE A 110 8.71 2.55 -7.77
CA ILE A 110 9.62 1.78 -6.92
C ILE A 110 8.85 1.14 -5.76
N ASP A 111 7.95 1.87 -5.11
CA ASP A 111 7.13 1.38 -4.01
C ASP A 111 6.21 0.26 -4.47
N PHE A 112 5.43 0.51 -5.53
CA PHE A 112 4.48 -0.48 -6.04
C PHE A 112 5.16 -1.69 -6.68
N ALA A 113 6.44 -1.61 -7.04
CA ALA A 113 7.21 -2.75 -7.51
C ALA A 113 7.50 -3.80 -6.42
N THR A 114 7.42 -3.45 -5.14
CA THR A 114 7.82 -4.32 -4.02
C THR A 114 6.80 -5.39 -3.63
N VAL A 115 5.53 -5.19 -3.98
CA VAL A 115 4.39 -5.96 -3.48
C VAL A 115 4.51 -7.45 -3.82
N LEU A 116 4.70 -7.79 -5.10
CA LEU A 116 4.81 -9.19 -5.53
C LEU A 116 6.07 -9.86 -4.97
N PRO A 117 7.31 -9.31 -5.12
CA PRO A 117 8.49 -9.93 -4.55
C PRO A 117 8.39 -10.15 -3.03
N GLY A 118 7.91 -9.15 -2.28
CA GLY A 118 7.77 -9.24 -0.82
C GLY A 118 6.84 -10.38 -0.42
N MET A 119 5.61 -10.42 -0.95
CA MET A 119 4.65 -11.49 -0.66
C MET A 119 5.17 -12.88 -1.04
N PHE A 120 5.79 -13.00 -2.22
CA PHE A 120 6.25 -14.29 -2.71
C PHE A 120 7.48 -14.81 -1.97
N LEU A 121 8.37 -13.94 -1.49
CA LEU A 121 9.48 -14.35 -0.62
C LEU A 121 8.96 -14.85 0.74
N VAL A 122 7.94 -14.23 1.33
CA VAL A 122 7.26 -14.76 2.52
C VAL A 122 6.66 -16.14 2.23
N TYR A 123 5.95 -16.29 1.11
CA TYR A 123 5.41 -17.59 0.68
C TYR A 123 6.51 -18.66 0.48
N ARG A 124 7.66 -18.28 -0.10
CA ARG A 124 8.81 -19.20 -0.28
C ARG A 124 9.38 -19.62 1.06
N LEU A 125 9.56 -18.68 2.00
CA LEU A 125 10.02 -18.98 3.34
C LEU A 125 9.08 -19.97 4.04
N LEU A 126 7.76 -19.70 4.02
CA LEU A 126 6.74 -20.62 4.55
C LEU A 126 6.79 -22.00 3.88
N SER A 127 7.01 -22.04 2.56
CA SER A 127 7.13 -23.28 1.79
C SER A 127 8.35 -24.10 2.18
N ARG A 128 9.50 -23.45 2.42
CA ARG A 128 10.74 -24.12 2.84
C ARG A 128 10.73 -24.54 4.30
N LEU A 129 10.11 -23.74 5.17
CA LEU A 129 9.84 -24.09 6.56
C LEU A 129 8.72 -25.15 6.71
N LYS A 130 7.96 -25.41 5.65
CA LYS A 130 6.78 -26.28 5.66
C LYS A 130 5.75 -25.82 6.71
N ILE A 131 5.44 -24.53 6.73
CA ILE A 131 4.47 -23.91 7.64
C ILE A 131 3.26 -23.37 6.83
N PRO A 132 2.05 -23.91 7.01
CA PRO A 132 1.79 -25.19 7.66
C PRO A 132 2.39 -26.36 6.84
N GLY A 133 2.38 -27.55 7.46
CA GLY A 133 2.84 -28.80 6.85
C GLY A 133 2.08 -29.16 5.58
N ASN A 134 2.29 -30.36 5.06
CA ASN A 134 1.54 -30.80 3.88
C ASN A 134 0.08 -31.07 4.25
N ILE A 135 -0.83 -30.32 3.65
CA ILE A 135 -2.27 -30.47 3.83
C ILE A 135 -2.81 -31.25 2.64
N LEU A 136 -3.14 -32.52 2.88
CA LEU A 136 -3.77 -33.41 1.93
C LEU A 136 -5.20 -33.70 2.40
N THR A 137 -6.20 -33.29 1.62
CA THR A 137 -7.61 -33.53 1.93
C THR A 137 -8.38 -33.90 0.66
N LYS A 138 -9.71 -34.08 0.76
CA LYS A 138 -10.55 -34.45 -0.39
C LYS A 138 -10.43 -33.42 -1.51
N GLY A 139 -10.22 -33.92 -2.73
CA GLY A 139 -10.15 -33.07 -3.92
C GLY A 139 -11.48 -32.43 -4.29
N LEU A 140 -11.43 -31.27 -4.94
CA LEU A 140 -12.59 -30.57 -5.47
C LEU A 140 -12.92 -31.00 -6.92
N PRO A 141 -14.17 -30.90 -7.38
CA PRO A 141 -14.56 -31.26 -8.75
C PRO A 141 -14.08 -30.21 -9.78
N GLY A 142 -12.80 -30.28 -10.16
CA GLY A 142 -12.10 -29.26 -10.96
C GLY A 142 -12.79 -28.89 -12.29
N LYS A 143 -13.26 -29.87 -13.08
CA LYS A 143 -13.90 -29.60 -14.39
C LYS A 143 -15.19 -28.77 -14.31
N LYS A 144 -16.01 -28.96 -13.27
CA LYS A 144 -17.25 -28.18 -13.06
C LYS A 144 -16.89 -26.77 -12.58
N MET A 145 -15.89 -26.66 -11.70
CA MET A 145 -15.42 -25.38 -11.18
C MET A 145 -14.85 -24.48 -12.29
N ILE A 146 -14.05 -25.02 -13.22
CA ILE A 146 -13.49 -24.24 -14.36
C ILE A 146 -14.58 -23.49 -15.12
N LYS A 147 -15.71 -24.14 -15.42
CA LYS A 147 -16.80 -23.57 -16.23
C LYS A 147 -17.53 -22.43 -15.51
N VAL A 148 -17.79 -22.60 -14.21
CA VAL A 148 -18.54 -21.61 -13.41
C VAL A 148 -17.64 -20.48 -12.92
N SER A 149 -16.34 -20.74 -12.76
CA SER A 149 -15.35 -19.79 -12.24
C SER A 149 -15.31 -18.49 -13.05
N VAL A 150 -15.26 -18.57 -14.38
CA VAL A 150 -15.22 -17.35 -15.20
C VAL A 150 -16.47 -16.49 -14.99
N PHE A 151 -17.65 -17.10 -14.92
CA PHE A 151 -18.90 -16.39 -14.65
C PHE A 151 -18.89 -15.72 -13.27
N ILE A 152 -18.44 -16.43 -12.23
CA ILE A 152 -18.27 -15.87 -10.88
C ILE A 152 -17.33 -14.66 -10.91
N GLY A 153 -16.17 -14.78 -11.56
CA GLY A 153 -15.19 -13.70 -11.66
C GLY A 153 -15.75 -12.46 -12.37
N VAL A 154 -16.52 -12.65 -13.46
CA VAL A 154 -17.19 -11.54 -14.16
C VAL A 154 -18.22 -10.86 -13.26
N VAL A 155 -19.08 -11.64 -12.59
CA VAL A 155 -20.06 -11.09 -11.64
C VAL A 155 -19.37 -10.34 -10.50
N MET A 156 -18.26 -10.87 -9.99
CA MET A 156 -17.45 -10.24 -8.95
C MET A 156 -16.84 -8.90 -9.37
N LEU A 157 -16.58 -8.66 -10.66
CA LEU A 157 -16.14 -7.36 -11.15
C LEU A 157 -17.31 -6.42 -11.47
N LEU A 158 -18.43 -6.92 -11.99
CA LEU A 158 -19.58 -6.08 -12.35
C LEU A 158 -20.31 -5.50 -11.12
N LEU A 159 -20.42 -6.27 -10.04
CA LEU A 159 -21.12 -5.84 -8.83
C LEU A 159 -20.49 -4.60 -8.16
N PRO A 160 -19.16 -4.51 -7.96
CA PRO A 160 -18.54 -3.28 -7.46
C PRO A 160 -18.69 -2.07 -8.40
N MET A 161 -18.90 -2.28 -9.70
CA MET A 161 -19.19 -1.16 -10.61
C MET A 161 -20.60 -0.60 -10.38
N ALA A 162 -21.60 -1.47 -10.19
CA ALA A 162 -22.98 -1.08 -9.97
C ALA A 162 -23.25 -0.58 -8.54
N TYR A 163 -22.62 -1.23 -7.54
CA TYR A 163 -22.86 -1.00 -6.12
C TYR A 163 -21.53 -1.00 -5.35
N PRO A 164 -20.66 0.01 -5.58
CA PRO A 164 -19.31 0.06 -5.05
C PRO A 164 -19.26 -0.02 -3.52
N ASP A 165 -20.27 0.52 -2.85
CA ASP A 165 -20.29 0.63 -1.40
C ASP A 165 -20.43 -0.72 -0.68
N TYR A 166 -20.98 -1.73 -1.37
CA TYR A 166 -21.27 -3.04 -0.79
C TYR A 166 -20.34 -4.14 -1.33
N PHE A 167 -20.01 -4.08 -2.62
CA PHE A 167 -19.32 -5.16 -3.31
C PHE A 167 -17.85 -4.87 -3.62
N TYR A 168 -17.28 -3.79 -3.09
CA TYR A 168 -15.84 -3.55 -3.17
C TYR A 168 -14.95 -4.73 -2.75
N PRO A 169 -15.32 -5.62 -1.79
CA PRO A 169 -14.45 -6.74 -1.43
C PRO A 169 -14.19 -7.72 -2.59
N PHE A 170 -15.10 -7.78 -3.58
CA PHE A 170 -15.01 -8.73 -4.68
C PHE A 170 -13.86 -8.44 -5.64
N VAL A 171 -13.36 -7.20 -5.67
CA VAL A 171 -12.18 -6.85 -6.48
C VAL A 171 -10.94 -7.62 -6.03
N TRP A 172 -10.82 -7.93 -4.74
CA TRP A 172 -9.66 -8.59 -4.12
C TRP A 172 -9.69 -10.12 -4.23
N GLY A 173 -10.21 -10.65 -5.33
CA GLY A 173 -10.33 -12.09 -5.54
C GLY A 173 -10.98 -12.48 -6.86
N ALA A 174 -11.56 -11.52 -7.60
CA ALA A 174 -12.18 -11.78 -8.89
C ALA A 174 -11.22 -12.41 -9.90
N PHE A 175 -9.96 -11.97 -9.95
CA PHE A 175 -8.97 -12.48 -10.90
C PHE A 175 -8.52 -13.90 -10.57
N ILE A 176 -8.68 -14.37 -9.33
CA ILE A 176 -8.53 -15.80 -9.01
C ILE A 176 -9.46 -16.60 -9.90
N PHE A 177 -10.74 -16.22 -9.94
CA PHE A 177 -11.76 -16.93 -10.68
C PHE A 177 -11.66 -16.75 -12.20
N LEU A 178 -11.19 -15.59 -12.67
CA LEU A 178 -11.02 -15.33 -14.09
C LEU A 178 -9.80 -16.05 -14.69
N LEU A 179 -8.69 -16.10 -13.95
CA LEU A 179 -7.39 -16.53 -14.50
C LEU A 179 -7.01 -17.98 -14.13
N GLU A 180 -7.48 -18.54 -13.00
CA GLU A 180 -7.22 -19.96 -12.68
C GLU A 180 -7.69 -20.93 -13.77
N PRO A 181 -8.87 -20.76 -14.39
CA PRO A 181 -9.30 -21.57 -15.52
C PRO A 181 -8.29 -21.58 -16.69
N LEU A 182 -7.66 -20.45 -16.97
CA LEU A 182 -6.64 -20.31 -18.00
C LEU A 182 -5.36 -21.03 -17.59
N CYS A 183 -4.89 -20.80 -16.36
CA CYS A 183 -3.72 -21.48 -15.81
C CYS A 183 -3.88 -23.01 -15.83
N ALA A 184 -5.05 -23.51 -15.42
CA ALA A 184 -5.39 -24.93 -15.42
C ALA A 184 -5.43 -25.54 -16.83
N THR A 185 -6.00 -24.82 -17.80
CA THR A 185 -6.14 -25.28 -19.19
C THR A 185 -4.80 -25.34 -19.91
N TYR A 186 -3.94 -24.33 -19.72
CA TYR A 186 -2.65 -24.21 -20.39
C TYR A 186 -1.48 -24.83 -19.60
N LYS A 187 -1.77 -25.65 -18.58
CA LYS A 187 -0.78 -26.40 -17.77
C LYS A 187 0.24 -25.51 -17.03
N ALA A 188 -0.10 -24.25 -16.75
CA ALA A 188 0.65 -23.43 -15.79
C ALA A 188 0.50 -23.99 -14.37
N PRO A 189 1.32 -23.50 -13.42
CA PRO A 189 0.99 -23.62 -12.00
C PRO A 189 -0.45 -23.14 -11.76
N SER A 190 -1.29 -24.02 -11.21
CA SER A 190 -2.71 -23.76 -10.98
C SER A 190 -3.08 -24.27 -9.61
N LEU A 191 -3.68 -23.40 -8.81
CA LEU A 191 -4.23 -23.75 -7.50
C LEU A 191 -5.42 -24.68 -7.66
N LEU A 192 -6.28 -24.47 -8.66
CA LEU A 192 -7.42 -25.32 -8.93
C LEU A 192 -7.00 -26.76 -9.23
N LYS A 193 -5.88 -26.97 -9.93
CA LYS A 193 -5.31 -28.30 -10.15
C LYS A 193 -4.70 -28.91 -8.90
N ASP A 194 -4.10 -28.13 -8.02
CA ASP A 194 -3.65 -28.66 -6.73
C ASP A 194 -4.86 -29.11 -5.89
N LEU A 195 -5.91 -28.29 -5.83
CA LEU A 195 -7.15 -28.57 -5.11
C LEU A 195 -7.90 -29.78 -5.68
N GLU A 196 -7.94 -29.96 -7.00
CA GLU A 196 -8.51 -31.17 -7.65
C GLU A 196 -7.77 -32.44 -7.20
N ASN A 197 -6.45 -32.34 -7.00
CA ASN A 197 -5.61 -33.44 -6.52
C ASN A 197 -5.53 -33.54 -4.99
N GLY A 198 -6.35 -32.78 -4.26
CA GLY A 198 -6.36 -32.79 -2.80
C GLY A 198 -5.15 -32.13 -2.13
N LYS A 199 -4.34 -31.35 -2.85
CA LYS A 199 -3.15 -30.66 -2.34
C LYS A 199 -3.48 -29.22 -1.97
N TRP A 200 -3.74 -28.97 -0.69
CA TRP A 200 -4.17 -27.64 -0.20
C TRP A 200 -3.03 -26.78 0.34
N SER A 201 -1.84 -27.35 0.53
CA SER A 201 -0.71 -26.65 1.15
C SER A 201 -0.35 -25.33 0.45
N ARG A 202 -0.44 -25.27 -0.89
CA ARG A 202 -0.05 -24.06 -1.64
C ARG A 202 -0.98 -22.89 -1.35
N ILE A 203 -2.29 -23.08 -1.51
CA ILE A 203 -3.26 -22.01 -1.28
C ILE A 203 -3.22 -21.53 0.18
N VAL A 204 -3.09 -22.45 1.15
CA VAL A 204 -3.01 -22.07 2.57
C VAL A 204 -1.75 -21.27 2.87
N ARG A 205 -0.60 -21.64 2.29
CA ARG A 205 0.65 -20.87 2.43
C ARG A 205 0.57 -19.51 1.77
N LEU A 206 -0.11 -19.38 0.64
CA LEU A 206 -0.35 -18.07 0.00
C LEU A 206 -1.26 -17.19 0.85
N LEU A 207 -2.36 -17.74 1.40
CA LEU A 207 -3.23 -17.02 2.33
C LEU A 207 -2.46 -16.53 3.57
N LEU A 208 -1.61 -17.38 4.15
CA LEU A 208 -0.78 -17.01 5.30
C LEU A 208 0.29 -15.98 4.92
N ALA A 209 0.92 -16.12 3.75
CA ALA A 209 1.87 -15.13 3.25
C ALA A 209 1.19 -13.77 3.07
N GLY A 210 0.00 -13.74 2.46
CA GLY A 210 -0.80 -12.52 2.34
C GLY A 210 -1.14 -11.91 3.68
N LEU A 211 -1.53 -12.70 4.68
CA LEU A 211 -1.79 -12.19 6.03
C LEU A 211 -0.56 -11.55 6.68
N LEU A 212 0.60 -12.23 6.62
CA LEU A 212 1.85 -11.72 7.20
C LEU A 212 2.35 -10.47 6.48
N SER A 213 2.31 -10.49 5.15
CA SER A 213 2.67 -9.33 4.33
C SER A 213 1.71 -8.17 4.54
N GLY A 214 0.41 -8.42 4.70
CA GLY A 214 -0.58 -7.39 5.06
C GLY A 214 -0.36 -6.79 6.45
N GLY A 215 0.08 -7.60 7.42
CA GLY A 215 0.51 -7.09 8.72
C GLY A 215 1.72 -6.17 8.62
N TYR A 216 2.72 -6.56 7.81
CA TYR A 216 3.90 -5.73 7.55
C TYR A 216 3.56 -4.45 6.77
N TRP A 217 2.69 -4.56 5.77
CA TRP A 217 2.15 -3.45 4.98
C TRP A 217 1.54 -2.36 5.86
N GLU A 218 0.65 -2.74 6.77
CA GLU A 218 0.01 -1.80 7.69
C GLU A 218 0.96 -1.26 8.77
N LEU A 219 1.94 -2.06 9.19
CA LEU A 219 3.00 -1.57 10.08
C LEU A 219 3.83 -0.47 9.41
N CYS A 220 4.19 -0.63 8.13
CA CYS A 220 4.89 0.40 7.37
C CYS A 220 4.03 1.65 7.19
N ASN A 221 2.77 1.51 6.79
CA ASN A 221 1.81 2.61 6.62
C ASN A 221 1.64 3.46 7.88
N PHE A 222 1.64 2.80 9.04
CA PHE A 222 1.36 3.48 10.30
C PHE A 222 2.47 4.48 10.65
N TRP A 223 3.72 4.13 10.34
CA TRP A 223 4.91 4.91 10.72
C TRP A 223 5.42 5.84 9.60
N SER A 224 4.94 5.69 8.37
CA SER A 224 5.41 6.48 7.23
C SER A 224 4.88 7.92 7.24
N MET A 225 5.63 8.87 6.69
CA MET A 225 5.11 10.21 6.43
C MET A 225 4.00 10.19 5.36
N GLU A 226 4.27 9.52 4.23
CA GLU A 226 3.26 9.23 3.23
C GLU A 226 2.41 8.03 3.68
N LYS A 227 1.10 8.22 3.83
CA LYS A 227 0.18 7.16 4.27
C LYS A 227 -0.98 7.02 3.31
N TRP A 228 -1.57 5.82 3.25
CA TRP A 228 -2.93 5.66 2.74
C TRP A 228 -3.92 5.50 3.89
N ILE A 229 -4.99 6.28 3.84
CA ILE A 229 -6.07 6.26 4.81
C ILE A 229 -7.28 5.55 4.23
N TYR A 230 -7.72 4.48 4.90
CA TYR A 230 -8.88 3.72 4.49
C TYR A 230 -10.20 4.42 4.82
N THR A 231 -11.03 4.58 3.78
CA THR A 231 -12.39 5.15 3.77
C THR A 231 -13.43 4.13 3.35
N VAL A 232 -13.16 2.87 3.66
CA VAL A 232 -14.03 1.74 3.35
C VAL A 232 -15.43 1.95 3.97
N PRO A 233 -16.51 1.79 3.19
CA PRO A 233 -17.89 1.93 3.67
C PRO A 233 -18.16 1.06 4.91
N PHE A 234 -19.01 1.56 5.81
CA PHE A 234 -19.45 0.87 7.05
C PHE A 234 -18.37 0.59 8.12
N PHE A 235 -17.08 0.78 7.81
CA PHE A 235 -15.96 0.43 8.70
C PHE A 235 -15.10 1.65 9.08
N SER A 236 -15.72 2.71 9.61
CA SER A 236 -15.00 3.89 10.09
C SER A 236 -14.34 3.72 11.47
N GLN A 237 -14.76 2.72 12.25
CA GLN A 237 -14.27 2.41 13.60
C GLN A 237 -13.66 0.99 13.66
N GLY A 238 -12.97 0.68 14.76
CA GLY A 238 -12.38 -0.66 14.97
C GLY A 238 -11.23 -0.95 14.01
N LYS A 239 -10.19 -0.10 14.06
CA LYS A 239 -9.02 -0.22 13.19
C LYS A 239 -7.80 -0.68 13.98
N LEU A 240 -7.01 -1.55 13.37
CA LEU A 240 -5.64 -1.87 13.80
C LEU A 240 -4.72 -1.16 12.80
N PHE A 241 -3.86 -0.28 13.30
CA PHE A 241 -3.19 0.71 12.45
C PHE A 241 -4.24 1.56 11.69
N GLU A 242 -4.14 1.68 10.37
CA GLU A 242 -5.12 2.43 9.58
C GLU A 242 -6.22 1.57 8.94
N MET A 243 -6.04 0.24 8.92
CA MET A 243 -6.98 -0.72 8.35
C MET A 243 -8.02 -1.21 9.38
N PRO A 244 -9.31 -1.32 8.99
CA PRO A 244 -10.31 -2.02 9.81
C PRO A 244 -9.97 -3.50 10.01
N TYR A 245 -10.35 -4.10 11.14
CA TYR A 245 -10.03 -5.52 11.41
C TYR A 245 -10.44 -6.48 10.28
N LEU A 246 -11.65 -6.33 9.75
CA LEU A 246 -12.13 -7.16 8.63
C LEU A 246 -11.39 -6.87 7.33
N GLY A 247 -10.78 -5.69 7.20
CA GLY A 247 -9.94 -5.33 6.07
C GLY A 247 -8.73 -6.23 5.92
N PHE A 248 -8.18 -6.76 7.03
CA PHE A 248 -7.06 -7.70 6.97
C PHE A 248 -7.37 -9.01 6.24
N LEU A 249 -8.66 -9.37 6.10
CA LEU A 249 -9.07 -10.54 5.32
C LEU A 249 -8.88 -10.35 3.81
N GLY A 250 -8.72 -9.11 3.34
CA GLY A 250 -8.39 -8.81 1.95
C GLY A 250 -6.98 -9.25 1.55
N PHE A 251 -5.98 -9.06 2.42
CA PHE A 251 -4.58 -9.37 2.09
C PHE A 251 -4.32 -10.85 1.74
N PRO A 252 -4.88 -11.85 2.48
CA PRO A 252 -4.80 -13.25 2.08
C PRO A 252 -5.31 -13.51 0.66
N LEU A 253 -6.50 -13.00 0.33
CA LEU A 253 -7.13 -13.21 -0.98
C LEU A 253 -6.34 -12.49 -2.08
N PHE A 254 -5.90 -11.26 -1.80
CA PHE A 254 -5.05 -10.48 -2.70
C PHE A 254 -3.73 -11.21 -3.02
N CYS A 255 -3.07 -11.84 -2.06
CA CYS A 255 -1.85 -12.62 -2.31
C CYS A 255 -2.11 -13.81 -3.25
N VAL A 256 -3.24 -14.51 -3.06
CA VAL A 256 -3.67 -15.60 -3.95
C VAL A 256 -3.96 -15.03 -5.35
N GLU A 257 -4.68 -13.92 -5.43
CA GLU A 257 -5.00 -13.25 -6.68
C GLU A 257 -3.76 -12.84 -7.47
N CYS A 258 -2.81 -12.16 -6.81
CA CYS A 258 -1.50 -11.83 -7.36
C CYS A 258 -0.73 -13.05 -7.87
N PHE A 259 -0.77 -14.16 -7.13
CA PHE A 259 -0.14 -15.42 -7.56
C PHE A 259 -0.75 -15.95 -8.86
N VAL A 260 -2.07 -15.90 -9.01
CA VAL A 260 -2.75 -16.34 -10.23
C VAL A 260 -2.47 -15.37 -11.39
N MET A 261 -2.53 -14.05 -11.14
CA MET A 261 -2.25 -13.02 -12.14
C MET A 261 -0.83 -13.16 -12.70
N ILE A 262 0.18 -13.33 -11.85
CA ILE A 262 1.55 -13.49 -12.34
C ILE A 262 1.74 -14.82 -13.07
N ASN A 263 1.08 -15.90 -12.66
CA ASN A 263 1.13 -17.18 -13.40
C ASN A 263 0.52 -17.05 -14.80
N ALA A 264 -0.53 -16.25 -14.96
CA ALA A 264 -1.09 -15.94 -16.26
C ALA A 264 -0.09 -15.16 -17.14
N VAL A 265 0.70 -14.24 -16.57
CA VAL A 265 1.81 -13.60 -17.29
C VAL A 265 2.88 -14.61 -17.70
N TYR A 266 3.24 -15.53 -16.81
CA TYR A 266 4.26 -16.55 -17.09
C TYR A 266 3.88 -17.57 -18.17
N LEU A 267 2.58 -17.83 -18.36
CA LEU A 267 2.08 -18.59 -19.51
C LEU A 267 2.58 -18.00 -20.83
N LEU A 268 2.57 -16.67 -20.93
CA LEU A 268 2.98 -15.95 -22.14
C LEU A 268 4.50 -15.93 -22.34
N ARG A 269 5.25 -16.22 -21.27
CA ARG A 269 6.73 -16.24 -21.22
C ARG A 269 7.31 -17.65 -21.29
N GLY A 270 6.50 -18.64 -21.67
CA GLY A 270 6.96 -20.01 -21.91
C GLY A 270 7.20 -20.84 -20.66
N GLY A 271 6.55 -20.49 -19.54
CA GLY A 271 6.63 -21.27 -18.31
C GLY A 271 7.94 -21.14 -17.54
N LYS A 272 8.78 -20.14 -17.89
CA LYS A 272 9.78 -19.60 -16.95
C LYS A 272 9.05 -19.12 -15.71
N HIS A 273 9.65 -19.25 -14.53
CA HIS A 273 8.96 -18.97 -13.28
C HIS A 273 9.95 -18.62 -12.15
N TRP A 274 9.54 -17.74 -11.25
CA TRP A 274 10.34 -17.34 -10.09
C TRP A 274 10.51 -18.49 -9.08
N ASP A 275 9.48 -19.28 -8.83
CA ASP A 275 9.56 -20.54 -8.06
C ASP A 275 10.07 -21.69 -8.94
N GLU A 276 11.23 -22.27 -8.59
CA GLU A 276 11.82 -23.42 -9.31
C GLU A 276 10.94 -24.67 -9.27
N GLY A 277 10.25 -24.91 -8.16
CA GLY A 277 9.39 -26.08 -8.02
C GLY A 277 8.16 -26.03 -8.93
N LEU A 278 7.87 -24.86 -9.51
CA LEU A 278 6.71 -24.60 -10.35
C LEU A 278 7.09 -24.33 -11.81
N ALA A 279 8.36 -24.09 -12.11
CA ALA A 279 8.84 -23.88 -13.47
C ALA A 279 8.57 -25.15 -14.29
N LYS A 280 7.70 -25.03 -15.29
CA LYS A 280 7.39 -26.10 -16.24
C LYS A 280 7.55 -25.55 -17.64
N PRO A 281 8.36 -26.17 -18.52
CA PRO A 281 8.48 -25.70 -19.89
C PRO A 281 7.12 -25.82 -20.58
N ILE A 282 6.58 -24.68 -21.03
CA ILE A 282 5.35 -24.61 -21.80
C ILE A 282 5.73 -24.23 -23.22
N LYS A 283 5.32 -25.05 -24.21
CA LYS A 283 5.51 -24.73 -25.63
C LYS A 283 4.81 -23.39 -25.93
N THR A 284 5.60 -22.33 -25.99
CA THR A 284 5.11 -20.98 -26.31
C THR A 284 5.04 -20.85 -27.81
N THR A 285 3.85 -20.58 -28.34
CA THR A 285 3.71 -20.21 -29.75
C THR A 285 4.23 -18.78 -29.96
N LEU A 286 4.59 -18.44 -31.20
CA LEU A 286 4.95 -17.06 -31.57
C LEU A 286 3.87 -16.07 -31.12
N ARG A 287 2.59 -16.44 -31.29
CA ARG A 287 1.42 -15.66 -30.88
C ARG A 287 1.43 -15.28 -29.39
N LEU A 288 1.75 -16.22 -28.50
CA LEU A 288 1.79 -15.95 -27.05
C LEU A 288 2.95 -15.02 -26.67
N ARG A 289 4.09 -15.15 -27.35
CA ARG A 289 5.23 -14.22 -27.15
C ARG A 289 4.89 -12.82 -27.66
N THR A 290 4.26 -12.71 -28.84
CA THR A 290 3.78 -11.43 -29.38
C THR A 290 2.78 -10.80 -28.43
N LEU A 291 1.84 -11.57 -27.88
CA LEU A 291 0.89 -11.07 -26.88
C LEU A 291 1.60 -10.50 -25.65
N TYR A 292 2.60 -11.20 -25.11
CA TYR A 292 3.41 -10.69 -23.99
C TYR A 292 4.09 -9.36 -24.34
N LEU A 293 4.71 -9.28 -25.52
CA LEU A 293 5.40 -8.06 -25.96
C LEU A 293 4.44 -6.88 -26.17
N VAL A 294 3.20 -7.12 -26.58
CA VAL A 294 2.14 -6.10 -26.71
C VAL A 294 1.58 -5.69 -25.35
N MET A 295 1.50 -6.63 -24.40
CA MET A 295 1.01 -6.33 -23.04
C MET A 295 1.93 -5.40 -22.25
N ILE A 296 3.23 -5.40 -22.50
CA ILE A 296 4.19 -4.51 -21.82
C ILE A 296 3.87 -3.02 -22.05
N PRO A 297 3.83 -2.50 -23.29
CA PRO A 297 3.53 -1.09 -23.53
C PRO A 297 2.09 -0.72 -23.12
N ILE A 298 1.12 -1.64 -23.25
CA ILE A 298 -0.25 -1.41 -22.76
C ILE A 298 -0.26 -1.27 -21.24
N GLY A 299 0.44 -2.17 -20.53
CA GLY A 299 0.56 -2.11 -19.07
C GLY A 299 1.21 -0.82 -18.59
N LEU A 300 2.27 -0.37 -19.27
CA LEU A 300 2.91 0.92 -19.00
C LEU A 300 1.97 2.10 -19.26
N PHE A 301 1.24 2.10 -20.36
CA PHE A 301 0.27 3.15 -20.68
C PHE A 301 -0.84 3.24 -19.60
N ILE A 302 -1.39 2.09 -19.21
CA ILE A 302 -2.42 2.02 -18.16
C ILE A 302 -1.85 2.47 -16.81
N ALA A 303 -0.63 2.06 -16.47
CA ALA A 303 0.04 2.46 -15.24
C ALA A 303 0.26 3.98 -15.19
N GLU A 304 0.74 4.57 -16.29
CA GLU A 304 0.96 6.01 -16.38
C GLU A 304 -0.35 6.81 -16.29
N TRP A 305 -1.37 6.37 -17.01
CA TRP A 305 -2.70 6.98 -16.91
C TRP A 305 -3.24 6.89 -15.48
N SER A 306 -3.12 5.72 -14.85
CA SER A 306 -3.56 5.52 -13.46
C SER A 306 -2.81 6.42 -12.49
N TYR A 307 -1.49 6.58 -12.64
CA TYR A 307 -0.68 7.46 -11.80
C TYR A 307 -1.20 8.91 -11.89
N GLN A 308 -1.44 9.40 -13.10
CA GLN A 308 -1.97 10.76 -13.31
C GLN A 308 -3.34 10.96 -12.67
N GLN A 309 -4.24 9.98 -12.78
CA GLN A 309 -5.55 10.04 -12.12
C GLN A 309 -5.43 9.96 -10.58
N MET A 310 -4.53 9.11 -10.09
CA MET A 310 -4.26 8.95 -8.65
C MET A 310 -3.77 10.26 -8.02
N GLN A 311 -2.86 10.98 -8.68
CA GLN A 311 -2.36 12.28 -8.22
C GLN A 311 -3.49 13.31 -8.06
N TYR A 312 -4.49 13.28 -8.94
CA TYR A 312 -5.58 14.27 -8.90
C TYR A 312 -6.75 13.86 -7.98
N HIS A 313 -7.08 12.58 -7.91
CA HIS A 313 -8.29 12.09 -7.22
C HIS A 313 -8.00 11.41 -5.88
N THR A 314 -6.87 10.72 -5.78
CA THR A 314 -6.54 9.84 -4.65
C THR A 314 -5.60 10.52 -3.66
N VAL A 315 -4.66 11.37 -4.10
CA VAL A 315 -3.81 12.17 -3.19
C VAL A 315 -4.63 13.33 -2.61
N ASP A 316 -4.70 13.42 -1.29
CA ASP A 316 -5.46 14.44 -0.57
C ASP A 316 -4.58 15.56 0.00
N SER A 317 -3.36 15.22 0.42
CA SER A 317 -2.39 16.16 0.97
C SER A 317 -0.97 15.75 0.58
N HIS A 318 -0.08 16.74 0.53
CA HIS A 318 1.35 16.52 0.28
C HIS A 318 2.16 16.71 1.57
N ALA A 319 3.36 16.14 1.60
CA ALA A 319 4.34 16.42 2.64
C ALA A 319 4.73 17.91 2.60
N GLU A 320 4.51 18.60 3.71
CA GLU A 320 4.82 20.01 3.85
C GLU A 320 5.92 20.20 4.91
N SER A 321 6.82 21.14 4.67
CA SER A 321 7.77 21.56 5.70
C SER A 321 7.05 22.29 6.83
N LEU A 322 7.66 22.27 8.02
CA LEU A 322 7.17 23.05 9.17
C LEU A 322 6.95 24.53 8.81
N GLU A 323 7.83 25.09 7.98
CA GLU A 323 7.71 26.48 7.51
C GLU A 323 6.46 26.68 6.65
N GLN A 324 6.18 25.78 5.70
CA GLN A 324 4.99 25.86 4.84
C GLN A 324 3.70 25.81 5.65
N ILE A 325 3.61 24.92 6.64
CA ILE A 325 2.41 24.72 7.47
C ILE A 325 2.05 25.98 8.27
N LEU A 326 3.05 26.76 8.69
CA LEU A 326 2.93 27.87 9.65
C LEU A 326 3.10 29.25 9.01
N LYS A 327 3.43 29.31 7.72
CA LYS A 327 3.80 30.54 7.00
C LYS A 327 2.74 31.63 7.09
N ASP A 328 1.46 31.28 7.03
CA ASP A 328 0.35 32.23 7.07
C ASP A 328 0.07 32.79 8.47
N ILE A 329 0.55 32.13 9.53
CA ILE A 329 0.39 32.61 10.90
C ILE A 329 1.55 33.56 11.27
N SER A 330 2.79 33.13 11.07
CA SER A 330 3.98 33.98 11.24
C SER A 330 5.18 33.41 10.48
N PRO A 331 5.56 33.98 9.32
CA PRO A 331 6.71 33.50 8.55
C PRO A 331 8.02 33.52 9.33
N TRP A 332 8.21 34.53 10.18
CA TRP A 332 9.46 34.72 10.92
C TRP A 332 9.64 33.70 12.04
N GLU A 333 8.58 33.40 12.79
CA GLU A 333 8.59 32.37 13.83
C GLU A 333 8.75 30.98 13.21
N ALA A 334 8.06 30.70 12.11
CA ALA A 334 8.16 29.46 11.37
C ALA A 334 9.60 29.21 10.86
N ALA A 335 10.22 30.20 10.22
CA ALA A 335 11.62 30.14 9.79
C ALA A 335 12.60 30.01 10.98
N THR A 336 12.25 30.56 12.14
CA THR A 336 13.08 30.45 13.35
C THR A 336 13.08 29.02 13.91
N LEU A 337 11.92 28.35 13.93
CA LEU A 337 11.85 26.93 14.28
C LEU A 337 12.65 26.07 13.31
N SER A 338 12.48 26.27 12.00
CA SER A 338 13.24 25.54 10.97
C SER A 338 14.75 25.71 11.12
N ARG A 339 15.23 26.94 11.38
CA ARG A 339 16.66 27.23 11.62
C ARG A 339 17.21 26.55 12.88
N LYS A 340 16.36 26.29 13.88
CA LYS A 340 16.74 25.53 15.08
C LYS A 340 16.73 24.01 14.87
N GLY A 341 16.42 23.54 13.66
CA GLY A 341 16.46 22.12 13.30
C GLY A 341 15.13 21.39 13.41
N TRP A 342 14.04 22.07 13.79
CA TRP A 342 12.70 21.48 13.76
C TRP A 342 12.23 21.31 12.32
N ARG A 343 11.95 20.07 11.91
CA ARG A 343 11.57 19.76 10.52
C ARG A 343 10.09 19.39 10.35
N TYR A 344 9.56 18.66 11.32
CA TYR A 344 8.22 18.06 11.25
C TYR A 344 7.32 18.60 12.36
N GLY A 345 6.02 18.69 12.08
CA GLY A 345 5.04 19.21 13.04
C GLY A 345 4.87 18.29 14.25
N GLU A 346 4.90 16.98 14.01
CA GLU A 346 4.82 15.92 15.02
C GLU A 346 5.97 16.03 16.02
N GLN A 347 7.19 16.21 15.51
CA GLN A 347 8.39 16.42 16.32
C GLN A 347 8.24 17.65 17.25
N VAL A 348 7.67 18.75 16.73
CA VAL A 348 7.40 19.97 17.50
C VAL A 348 6.34 19.76 18.57
N LEU A 349 5.28 18.99 18.26
CA LEU A 349 4.21 18.69 19.21
C LEU A 349 4.68 17.81 20.36
N GLU A 350 5.49 16.79 20.09
CA GLU A 350 6.09 15.93 21.11
C GLU A 350 7.03 16.71 22.05
N ASN A 351 7.77 17.66 21.50
CA ASN A 351 8.76 18.47 22.23
C ASN A 351 8.28 19.90 22.47
N TRP A 352 6.97 20.09 22.65
CA TRP A 352 6.33 21.42 22.66
C TRP A 352 6.92 22.41 23.66
N GLN A 353 7.36 21.93 24.84
CA GLN A 353 7.91 22.80 25.88
C GLN A 353 9.22 23.47 25.45
N GLU A 354 10.04 22.76 24.67
CA GLU A 354 11.28 23.28 24.12
C GLU A 354 10.99 24.18 22.91
N ALA A 355 10.16 23.71 21.98
CA ALA A 355 9.82 24.46 20.78
C ALA A 355 9.17 25.81 21.11
N LYS A 356 8.21 25.85 22.05
CA LYS A 356 7.48 27.08 22.43
C LYS A 356 8.39 28.15 23.05
N ALA A 357 9.56 27.80 23.57
CA ALA A 357 10.53 28.77 24.10
C ALA A 357 11.10 29.67 23.00
N SER A 358 11.03 29.20 21.74
CA SER A 358 11.47 29.92 20.55
C SER A 358 10.37 30.72 19.88
N ILE A 359 9.13 30.66 20.40
CA ILE A 359 7.94 31.24 19.79
C ILE A 359 7.39 32.34 20.71
N SER A 360 7.13 33.52 20.14
CA SER A 360 6.50 34.62 20.87
C SER A 360 5.10 34.23 21.35
N THR A 361 4.72 34.68 22.56
CA THR A 361 3.46 34.30 23.24
C THR A 361 2.20 34.36 22.37
N PRO A 362 1.98 35.40 21.53
CA PRO A 362 0.78 35.47 20.69
C PRO A 362 0.63 34.32 19.68
N PHE A 363 1.75 33.76 19.20
CA PHE A 363 1.75 32.73 18.17
C PHE A 363 1.74 31.30 18.71
N ARG A 364 1.96 31.11 20.02
CA ARG A 364 2.06 29.77 20.63
C ARG A 364 0.80 28.94 20.45
N SER A 365 -0.38 29.49 20.76
CA SER A 365 -1.64 28.75 20.63
C SER A 365 -2.00 28.49 19.16
N PRO A 366 -1.98 29.49 18.26
CA PRO A 366 -2.24 29.26 16.84
C PRO A 366 -1.30 28.24 16.19
N PHE A 367 0.01 28.29 16.49
CA PHE A 367 0.97 27.31 15.97
C PHE A 367 0.61 25.90 16.41
N ARG A 368 0.38 25.71 17.72
CA ARG A 368 0.04 24.40 18.25
C ARG A 368 -1.24 23.85 17.62
N GLN A 369 -2.28 24.67 17.54
CA GLN A 369 -3.57 24.30 16.95
C GLN A 369 -3.42 23.90 15.48
N ARG A 370 -2.70 24.69 14.68
CA ARG A 370 -2.42 24.38 13.27
C ARG A 370 -1.67 23.07 13.12
N LEU A 371 -0.64 22.84 13.93
CA LEU A 371 0.14 21.59 13.87
C LEU A 371 -0.72 20.37 14.30
N GLU A 372 -1.53 20.50 15.35
CA GLU A 372 -2.43 19.43 15.81
C GLU A 372 -3.48 19.04 14.76
N LEU A 373 -4.00 20.03 14.01
CA LEU A 373 -4.95 19.81 12.91
C LEU A 373 -4.26 19.29 11.65
N ALA A 374 -3.19 19.93 11.17
CA ALA A 374 -2.49 19.52 9.96
C ALA A 374 -1.89 18.11 10.08
N GLY A 375 -1.39 17.75 11.27
CA GLY A 375 -0.87 16.42 11.58
C GLY A 375 -1.95 15.36 11.86
N LEU A 376 -3.22 15.74 12.03
CA LEU A 376 -4.31 14.75 12.20
C LEU A 376 -4.49 13.96 10.89
N LEU A 377 -4.10 12.68 10.93
CA LEU A 377 -4.06 11.81 9.75
C LEU A 377 -3.30 12.44 8.57
N HIS A 378 -2.26 13.25 8.86
CA HIS A 378 -1.50 14.02 7.88
C HIS A 378 -2.37 14.80 6.87
N MET A 379 -3.52 15.33 7.29
CA MET A 379 -4.43 16.04 6.39
C MET A 379 -3.81 17.30 5.76
N GLY A 380 -2.72 17.84 6.32
CA GLY A 380 -1.99 18.97 5.76
C GLY A 380 -2.64 20.33 6.04
N SER A 381 -1.91 21.39 5.70
CA SER A 381 -2.23 22.77 6.04
C SER A 381 -3.49 23.28 5.34
N ALA A 382 -3.73 22.88 4.09
CA ALA A 382 -4.92 23.29 3.33
C ALA A 382 -6.22 22.83 4.01
N ASN A 383 -6.25 21.60 4.50
CA ASN A 383 -7.39 21.04 5.22
C ASN A 383 -7.54 21.63 6.62
N ALA A 384 -6.43 21.83 7.33
CA ALA A 384 -6.44 22.52 8.62
C ALA A 384 -7.01 23.94 8.50
N ARG A 385 -6.62 24.69 7.47
CA ARG A 385 -7.13 26.05 7.20
C ARG A 385 -8.62 26.07 6.86
N LEU A 386 -9.13 25.05 6.16
CA LEU A 386 -10.57 24.90 5.93
C LEU A 386 -11.34 24.64 7.23
N LEU A 387 -10.78 23.87 8.17
CA LEU A 387 -11.37 23.66 9.49
C LEU A 387 -11.35 24.96 10.30
N GLU A 388 -10.23 25.69 10.29
CA GLU A 388 -10.07 26.95 11.01
C GLU A 388 -11.03 28.03 10.49
N SER A 389 -11.27 28.10 9.17
CA SER A 389 -12.16 29.11 8.59
C SER A 389 -13.63 28.94 9.00
N ILE A 390 -14.01 27.74 9.44
CA ILE A 390 -15.34 27.45 9.99
C ILE A 390 -15.35 27.38 11.53
N GLY A 391 -14.27 27.84 12.17
CA GLY A 391 -14.17 27.96 13.63
C GLY A 391 -13.74 26.69 14.37
N ILE A 392 -13.17 25.70 13.68
CA ILE A 392 -12.63 24.48 14.30
C ILE A 392 -11.12 24.66 14.45
N HIS A 393 -10.65 24.84 15.68
CA HIS A 393 -9.24 25.06 16.02
C HIS A 393 -8.63 23.90 16.81
N SER A 394 -9.42 22.90 17.17
CA SER A 394 -8.93 21.75 17.92
C SER A 394 -9.61 20.45 17.51
N ARG A 395 -8.92 19.33 17.77
CA ARG A 395 -9.47 17.99 17.60
C ARG A 395 -10.74 17.78 18.42
N LYS A 396 -10.77 18.34 19.64
CA LYS A 396 -11.93 18.26 20.54
C LYS A 396 -13.16 18.92 19.92
N GLU A 397 -13.00 20.07 19.28
CA GLU A 397 -14.09 20.72 18.53
C GLU A 397 -14.51 19.87 17.35
N LEU A 398 -13.57 19.38 16.54
CA LEU A 398 -13.85 18.52 15.39
C LEU A 398 -14.73 17.31 15.75
N THR A 399 -14.49 16.68 16.90
CA THR A 399 -15.30 15.52 17.34
C THR A 399 -16.76 15.81 17.67
N ARG A 400 -17.14 17.08 17.85
CA ARG A 400 -18.50 17.51 18.22
C ARG A 400 -19.40 17.76 17.01
N HIS A 401 -18.83 17.84 15.81
CA HIS A 401 -19.59 18.13 14.61
C HIS A 401 -20.20 16.86 14.00
N GLU A 402 -21.41 16.99 13.49
CA GLU A 402 -22.04 15.95 12.68
C GLU A 402 -21.43 15.92 11.27
N PRO A 403 -21.14 14.72 10.70
CA PRO A 403 -20.43 14.61 9.42
C PRO A 403 -21.10 15.31 8.24
N ASP A 404 -22.44 15.32 8.21
CA ASP A 404 -23.22 15.93 7.12
C ASP A 404 -23.14 17.47 7.13
N GLU A 405 -23.30 18.08 8.31
CA GLU A 405 -23.19 19.53 8.47
C GLU A 405 -21.77 20.01 8.20
N LEU A 406 -20.78 19.26 8.69
CA LEU A 406 -19.38 19.57 8.48
C LEU A 406 -19.00 19.47 7.00
N PHE A 407 -19.52 18.47 6.28
CA PHE A 407 -19.31 18.31 4.84
C PHE A 407 -19.82 19.50 4.02
N LEU A 408 -21.03 19.98 4.32
CA LEU A 408 -21.60 21.14 3.63
C LEU A 408 -20.81 22.41 3.93
N SER A 409 -20.43 22.61 5.19
CA SER A 409 -19.70 23.80 5.65
C SER A 409 -18.30 23.87 5.04
N LEU A 410 -17.55 22.76 5.03
CA LEU A 410 -16.21 22.71 4.48
C LEU A 410 -16.18 22.88 2.96
N ASN A 411 -17.14 22.31 2.24
CA ASN A 411 -17.20 22.51 0.79
C ASN A 411 -17.56 23.95 0.42
N ARG A 412 -18.48 24.60 1.15
CA ARG A 412 -18.76 26.03 0.97
C ARG A 412 -17.52 26.89 1.25
N ALA A 413 -16.82 26.63 2.37
CA ALA A 413 -15.58 27.32 2.69
C ALA A 413 -14.50 27.12 1.60
N ASN A 414 -14.45 25.94 0.99
CA ASN A 414 -13.52 25.67 -0.10
C ASN A 414 -13.89 26.38 -1.41
N GLU A 415 -15.18 26.58 -1.71
CA GLU A 415 -15.62 27.37 -2.86
C GLU A 415 -15.19 28.84 -2.74
N GLU A 416 -15.24 29.39 -1.52
CA GLU A 416 -14.83 30.76 -1.22
C GLU A 416 -13.31 30.94 -1.20
N LEU A 417 -12.60 30.09 -0.45
CA LEU A 417 -11.16 30.24 -0.19
C LEU A 417 -10.27 29.57 -1.25
N ARG A 418 -10.83 28.64 -2.03
CA ARG A 418 -10.12 27.88 -3.09
C ARG A 418 -8.83 27.22 -2.61
N LEU A 419 -8.84 26.69 -1.38
CA LEU A 419 -7.67 26.04 -0.77
C LEU A 419 -7.39 24.66 -1.37
N ARG A 420 -8.42 23.98 -1.90
CA ARG A 420 -8.31 22.69 -2.58
C ARG A 420 -8.79 22.79 -4.02
N ARG A 421 -8.14 22.01 -4.90
CA ARG A 421 -8.53 21.87 -6.31
C ARG A 421 -9.84 21.08 -6.49
N SER A 422 -10.12 20.14 -5.58
CA SER A 422 -11.28 19.26 -5.64
C SER A 422 -12.14 19.36 -4.37
N PRO A 423 -13.47 19.19 -4.48
CA PRO A 423 -14.36 19.12 -3.33
C PRO A 423 -13.96 18.01 -2.36
N LEU A 424 -14.21 18.26 -1.08
CA LEU A 424 -14.04 17.25 -0.04
C LEU A 424 -15.06 16.14 -0.20
N MET A 425 -14.68 14.93 0.22
CA MET A 425 -15.58 13.78 0.26
C MET A 425 -16.05 13.53 1.70
N LYS A 426 -17.35 13.25 1.87
CA LYS A 426 -17.94 12.96 3.19
C LYS A 426 -17.19 11.84 3.94
N ARG A 427 -16.75 10.79 3.23
CA ARG A 427 -15.99 9.69 3.84
C ARG A 427 -14.65 10.12 4.43
N ARG A 428 -13.96 11.10 3.82
CA ARG A 428 -12.70 11.66 4.35
C ARG A 428 -12.98 12.43 5.65
N ILE A 429 -14.05 13.22 5.69
CA ILE A 429 -14.47 13.95 6.89
C ILE A 429 -14.85 12.99 8.03
N ILE A 430 -15.56 11.89 7.73
CA ILE A 430 -15.84 10.83 8.71
C ILE A 430 -14.54 10.24 9.25
N ALA A 431 -13.55 10.02 8.39
CA ALA A 431 -12.24 9.53 8.81
C ALA A 431 -11.52 10.55 9.73
N TRP A 432 -11.59 11.85 9.43
CA TRP A 432 -11.02 12.90 10.28
C TRP A 432 -11.68 12.96 11.66
N ILE A 433 -13.02 12.94 11.72
CA ILE A 433 -13.78 12.90 12.98
C ILE A 433 -13.41 11.63 13.77
N ALA A 434 -13.35 10.47 13.12
CA ALA A 434 -12.97 9.21 13.76
C ALA A 434 -11.52 9.24 14.27
N GLY A 435 -10.60 9.80 13.48
CA GLY A 435 -9.20 10.02 13.86
C GLY A 435 -9.08 10.92 15.09
N ALA A 436 -9.84 12.03 15.13
CA ALA A 436 -9.85 12.96 16.25
C ALA A 436 -10.41 12.34 17.55
N LYS A 437 -11.21 11.26 17.46
CA LYS A 437 -11.72 10.51 18.61
C LYS A 437 -10.71 9.49 19.16
N ARG A 438 -9.68 9.10 18.39
CA ARG A 438 -8.66 8.15 18.86
C ARG A 438 -7.81 8.84 19.93
N ARG A 439 -7.75 8.26 21.13
CA ARG A 439 -6.69 8.57 22.09
C ARG A 439 -5.47 7.74 21.68
N SER A 440 -4.44 8.36 21.11
CA SER A 440 -3.17 7.69 20.87
C SER A 440 -2.07 8.43 21.60
N ALA A 441 -1.05 7.73 22.08
CA ALA A 441 0.17 8.38 22.55
C ALA A 441 0.91 9.13 21.40
N LEU A 442 0.56 8.83 20.15
CA LEU A 442 1.08 9.43 18.91
C LEU A 442 0.07 10.38 18.23
N TYR A 443 -1.13 10.56 18.80
CA TYR A 443 -2.15 11.48 18.28
C TYR A 443 -2.80 12.26 19.41
#